data_AF-A0A363CXB9-F1
#
_entry.id   AF-A0A363CXB9-F1
#
_cell.length_a   1.000
_cell.length_b   1.000
_cell.length_c   1.000
_cell.angle_alpha   90.00
_cell.angle_beta   90.00
_cell.angle_gamma   90.00
#
_symmetry.space_group_name_H-M   'P 1'
#
loop_
_entity.id
_entity.type
_entity.pdbx_description
1 polymer ?
#
loop_
_entity_poly.entity_id
_entity_poly.type
_entity_poly.pdbx_seq_one_letter_code
_entity_poly.pdbx_strand_id
1 'polypeptide(L)' 'LEAMKMEIDITSPVSGVVSKILVNTTDSVEEGETLAIIG' A
#
# COMPACT_ATOMS: atom_id res chain seq x y z
N LEU A 1 3.61 6.14 0.41
CA LEU A 1 4.20 5.82 1.74
C LEU A 1 5.31 6.84 2.00
N GLU A 2 5.48 7.34 3.22
CA GLU A 2 6.58 8.25 3.53
C GLU A 2 7.61 7.53 4.40
N ALA A 3 8.85 7.43 3.91
CA ALA A 3 9.97 6.90 4.69
C ALA A 3 11.20 7.79 4.48
N MET A 4 11.87 8.17 5.57
CA MET A 4 13.10 8.99 5.51
C MET A 4 12.97 10.31 4.70
N LYS A 5 11.83 11.01 4.81
CA LYS A 5 11.49 12.22 4.03
C LYS A 5 11.41 12.01 2.51
N MET A 6 11.24 10.76 2.09
CA MET A 6 11.01 10.39 0.70
C MET A 6 9.61 9.78 0.57
N GLU A 7 8.89 10.20 -0.46
CA GLU A 7 7.67 9.56 -0.89
C GLU A 7 8.03 8.31 -1.70
N ILE A 8 7.34 7.21 -1.40
CA ILE A 8 7.50 5.92 -2.06
C ILE A 8 6.15 5.58 -2.70
N ASP A 9 6.18 5.47 -4.03
CA ASP A 9 5.10 4.91 -4.84
C ASP A 9 5.08 3.39 -4.70
N ILE A 10 3.90 2.83 -4.37
CA ILE A 10 3.69 1.39 -4.29
C ILE A 10 2.98 0.95 -5.56
N THR A 11 3.69 0.22 -6.41
CA THR A 11 3.13 -0.35 -7.64
C THR A 11 2.70 -1.80 -7.41
N SER A 12 1.55 -2.19 -7.98
CA SER A 12 1.09 -3.57 -7.94
C SER A 12 2.01 -4.50 -8.76
N PRO A 13 2.44 -5.66 -8.23
CA PRO A 13 3.23 -6.63 -8.98
C PRO A 13 2.42 -7.38 -10.05
N VAL A 14 1.09 -7.34 -9.96
CA VAL A 14 0.17 -8.05 -10.86
C VAL A 14 -0.90 -7.11 -11.41
N SER A 15 -1.38 -7.42 -12.61
CA SER A 15 -2.58 -6.78 -13.18
C SER A 15 -3.83 -7.43 -12.58
N GLY A 16 -4.77 -6.63 -12.12
CA GLY A 16 -6.01 -7.10 -11.49
C GLY A 16 -6.89 -5.95 -11.04
N VAL A 17 -7.98 -6.27 -10.35
CA VAL A 17 -8.92 -5.30 -9.77
C VAL A 17 -8.70 -5.20 -8.27
N VAL A 18 -8.66 -3.96 -7.75
CA VAL A 18 -8.57 -3.71 -6.31
C VAL A 18 -9.83 -4.25 -5.63
N SER A 19 -9.68 -5.34 -4.88
CA SER A 19 -10.78 -5.96 -4.14
C SER A 19 -11.03 -5.24 -2.82
N LYS A 20 -9.97 -4.86 -2.10
CA LYS A 20 -10.05 -4.10 -0.83
C LYS A 20 -8.81 -3.24 -0.62
N ILE A 21 -9.02 -2.09 0.03
CA ILE A 21 -7.96 -1.25 0.59
C ILE A 21 -8.08 -1.39 2.10
N LEU A 22 -6.99 -1.78 2.77
CA LEU A 22 -6.94 -2.08 4.20
C LEU A 22 -6.38 -0.92 5.03
N VAL A 23 -5.95 0.16 4.37
CA VAL A 23 -5.28 1.31 4.98
C VAL A 23 -5.96 2.61 4.58
N ASN A 24 -5.81 3.64 5.40
CA ASN A 24 -6.30 4.99 5.11
C ASN A 24 -5.14 5.94 4.84
N THR A 25 -5.45 7.09 4.24
CA THR A 25 -4.50 8.20 4.19
C THR A 25 -4.07 8.56 5.61
N THR A 26 -2.76 8.79 5.83
CA THR A 26 -2.13 9.11 7.12
C THR A 26 -2.01 7.95 8.13
N ASP A 27 -2.39 6.73 7.74
CA ASP A 27 -2.25 5.56 8.60
C ASP A 27 -0.78 5.12 8.70
N SER A 28 -0.34 4.76 9.91
CA SER A 28 1.01 4.23 10.14
C SER A 28 1.01 2.75 9.83
N VAL A 29 1.82 2.33 8.88
CA VAL A 29 1.91 0.93 8.43
C VAL A 29 3.29 0.36 8.75
N GLU A 30 3.35 -0.93 9.09
CA GLU A 30 4.59 -1.63 9.41
C GLU A 30 5.14 -2.46 8.23
N GLU A 31 6.41 -2.84 8.31
CA GLU A 31 7.02 -3.70 7.30
C GLU A 31 6.32 -5.07 7.26
N GLY A 32 5.82 -5.45 6.08
CA GLY A 32 5.08 -6.70 5.88
C GLY A 32 3.57 -6.59 6.09
N GLU A 33 3.05 -5.41 6.45
CA GLU A 33 1.62 -5.19 6.55
C GLU A 33 0.94 -5.18 5.16
N THR A 34 -0.25 -5.78 5.07
CA THR A 34 -0.99 -5.84 3.81
C THR A 34 -1.79 -4.55 3.61
N LEU A 35 -1.41 -3.78 2.59
CA LEU A 35 -2.05 -2.49 2.30
C LEU A 35 -3.35 -2.63 1.48
N ALA A 36 -3.37 -3.54 0.51
CA ALA A 36 -4.50 -3.75 -0.40
C ALA A 36 -4.52 -5.19 -0.91
N ILE A 37 -5.72 -5.67 -1.24
CA ILE A 37 -5.95 -6.99 -1.86
C ILE A 37 -6.37 -6.76 -3.30
N ILE A 38 -5.70 -7.45 -4.22
CA ILE A 38 -5.88 -7.32 -5.67
C ILE A 38 -6.12 -8.73 -6.22
N GLY A 39 -7.11 -8.90 -7.11
CA GLY A 39 -7.51 -10.18 -7.68
C GLY A 39 -7.96 -10.09 -9.13
#